data_AF-A0A2G2MBG6-F1
#
_entry.id   AF-A0A2G2MBG6-F1
#
_cell.length_a   1.000
_cell.length_b   1.000
_cell.length_c   1.000
_cell.angle_alpha   90.00
_cell.angle_beta   90.00
_cell.angle_gamma   90.00
#
_symmetry.space_group_name_H-M   'P 1'
#
loop_
_entity.id
_entity.type
_entity.pdbx_description
1 polymer ?
#
loop_
_entity_poly.entity_id
_entity_poly.type
_entity_poly.pdbx_seq_one_letter_code
_entity_poly.pdbx_strand_id
1 'polypeptide(L)'
;MTISNAQNPDLDWSQVRETVRMMNLAVAQIEMSMTEGNDSVDTLTSAFTTMVDRVQTIESLVKEKDGDEYQQITQQCDAISAEMQHAIMAFQFYDKLTQRLSHVSHSLESLVDLVGDKSRLFNPDEWSKLQEKIKSRYTMPAEHNMFELMMEGMPIKEVLKQMKQEDDTEDDIELF
;
A
#
# COMPACT_ATOMS: atom_id res chain seq x y z
N MET A 1 37.62 -34.18 -0.01
CA MET A 1 36.63 -34.51 1.03
C MET A 1 36.09 -33.19 1.54
N THR A 2 34.88 -32.85 1.14
CA THR A 2 34.17 -31.65 1.59
C THR A 2 33.76 -31.87 3.04
N ILE A 3 34.34 -31.10 3.95
CA ILE A 3 33.96 -31.11 5.36
C ILE A 3 32.54 -30.56 5.43
N SER A 4 31.64 -31.34 6.01
CA SER A 4 30.25 -30.96 6.20
C SER A 4 30.17 -29.78 7.17
N ASN A 5 29.61 -28.65 6.71
CA ASN A 5 29.28 -27.51 7.57
C ASN A 5 28.05 -27.78 8.47
N ALA A 6 27.56 -29.02 8.55
CA ALA A 6 26.42 -29.40 9.39
C ALA A 6 26.64 -29.17 10.90
N GLN A 7 27.89 -28.97 11.34
CA GLN A 7 28.22 -28.73 12.74
C GLN A 7 28.51 -27.27 13.09
N ASN A 8 28.55 -26.35 12.12
CA ASN A 8 28.74 -24.93 12.42
C ASN A 8 27.97 -24.03 11.43
N PRO A 9 26.68 -23.76 11.66
CA PRO A 9 25.88 -22.89 10.81
C PRO A 9 26.12 -21.42 11.21
N ASP A 10 27.35 -20.93 11.08
CA ASP A 10 27.68 -19.52 11.33
C ASP A 10 27.57 -18.71 10.03
N LEU A 11 26.33 -18.56 9.53
CA LEU A 11 25.90 -17.21 9.19
C LEU A 11 25.14 -16.76 10.42
N ASP A 12 25.80 -15.91 11.20
CA ASP A 12 25.42 -15.55 12.56
C ASP A 12 23.98 -15.03 12.59
N TRP A 13 23.01 -15.91 12.88
CA TRP A 13 21.59 -15.59 12.88
C TRP A 13 21.25 -14.45 13.87
N SER A 14 22.17 -14.17 14.80
CA SER A 14 22.17 -12.96 15.61
C SER A 14 22.27 -11.69 14.75
N GLN A 15 23.19 -11.63 13.78
CA GLN A 15 23.36 -10.52 12.83
C GLN A 15 22.15 -10.39 11.90
N VAL A 16 21.59 -11.51 11.43
CA VAL A 16 20.35 -11.51 10.65
C VAL A 16 19.21 -10.93 11.47
N ARG A 17 19.02 -11.40 12.70
CA ARG A 17 18.00 -10.89 13.62
C ARG A 17 18.17 -9.40 13.92
N GLU A 18 19.38 -8.95 14.21
CA GLU A 18 19.69 -7.55 14.48
C GLU A 18 19.42 -6.67 13.26
N THR A 19 19.79 -7.12 12.06
CA THR A 19 19.54 -6.40 10.81
C THR A 19 18.05 -6.31 10.50
N VAL A 20 17.30 -7.40 10.64
CA VAL A 20 15.85 -7.38 10.43
C VAL A 20 15.17 -6.49 11.47
N ARG A 21 15.65 -6.46 12.73
CA ARG A 21 15.15 -5.51 13.75
C ARG A 21 15.39 -4.06 13.37
N MET A 22 16.57 -3.73 12.84
CA MET A 22 16.86 -2.39 12.34
C MET A 22 15.97 -2.02 11.15
N MET A 23 15.72 -2.95 10.23
CA MET A 23 14.77 -2.74 9.14
C MET A 23 13.35 -2.53 9.66
N ASN A 24 12.92 -3.31 10.65
CA ASN A 24 11.59 -3.15 11.24
C ASN A 24 11.44 -1.78 11.92
N LEU A 25 12.47 -1.30 12.62
CA LEU A 25 12.49 0.06 13.16
C LEU A 25 12.37 1.12 12.05
N ALA A 26 13.10 0.96 10.94
CA ALA A 26 13.00 1.89 9.82
C ALA A 26 11.60 1.92 9.20
N VAL A 27 10.94 0.76 9.06
CA VAL A 27 9.54 0.69 8.59
C VAL A 27 8.60 1.34 9.59
N ALA A 28 8.73 1.04 10.89
CA ALA A 28 7.92 1.66 11.94
C ALA A 28 8.10 3.19 12.01
N GLN A 29 9.30 3.70 11.72
CA GLN A 29 9.53 5.14 11.59
C GLN A 29 8.79 5.75 10.41
N ILE A 30 8.78 5.09 9.25
CA ILE A 30 8.02 5.54 8.08
C ILE A 30 6.52 5.51 8.39
N GLU A 31 6.02 4.44 9.01
CA GLU A 31 4.62 4.32 9.45
C GLU A 31 4.23 5.43 10.43
N MET A 32 5.10 5.77 11.39
CA MET A 32 4.85 6.86 12.33
C MET A 32 4.76 8.20 11.60
N SER A 33 5.71 8.50 10.71
CA SER A 33 5.68 9.73 9.90
C SER A 33 4.47 9.80 8.97
N MET A 34 4.00 8.65 8.47
CA MET A 34 2.74 8.59 7.71
C MET A 34 1.52 8.75 8.61
N THR A 35 1.50 8.15 9.79
CA THR A 35 0.38 8.35 10.73
C THR A 35 0.29 9.81 11.18
N GLU A 36 1.42 10.49 11.38
CA GLU A 36 1.49 11.93 11.63
C GLU A 36 0.94 12.78 10.46
N GLY A 37 1.07 12.28 9.22
CA GLY A 37 0.49 12.90 8.04
C GLY A 37 -1.00 12.63 7.85
N ASN A 38 -1.58 11.68 8.58
CA ASN A 38 -3.00 11.31 8.47
C ASN A 38 -3.92 12.49 8.77
N ASP A 39 -3.62 13.26 9.82
CA ASP A 39 -4.39 14.46 10.19
C ASP A 39 -4.44 15.50 9.04
N SER A 40 -3.36 15.60 8.26
CA SER A 40 -3.30 16.51 7.12
C SER A 40 -4.15 16.01 5.94
N VAL A 41 -4.16 14.69 5.69
CA VAL A 41 -5.01 14.09 4.65
C VAL A 41 -6.48 14.16 5.04
N ASP A 42 -6.83 13.88 6.30
CA ASP A 42 -8.19 14.01 6.82
C ASP A 42 -8.71 15.45 6.72
N THR A 43 -7.83 16.43 7.00
CA THR A 43 -8.15 17.85 6.81
C THR A 43 -8.41 18.18 5.35
N LEU A 44 -7.62 17.66 4.41
CA LEU A 44 -7.82 17.86 2.97
C LEU A 44 -9.12 17.22 2.49
N THR A 45 -9.40 15.97 2.86
CA THR A 45 -10.66 15.27 2.53
C THR A 45 -11.87 16.03 3.05
N SER A 46 -11.80 16.53 4.29
CA SER A 46 -12.86 17.35 4.91
C SER A 46 -13.04 18.70 4.19
N ALA A 47 -11.94 19.34 3.79
CA ALA A 47 -11.97 20.59 3.04
C ALA A 47 -12.65 20.40 1.67
N PHE A 48 -12.28 19.35 0.92
CA PHE A 48 -12.91 19.02 -0.36
C PHE A 48 -14.39 18.69 -0.21
N THR A 49 -14.77 17.90 0.80
CA THR A 49 -16.18 17.60 1.10
C THR A 49 -16.97 18.89 1.37
N THR A 50 -16.41 19.79 2.19
CA THR A 50 -17.04 21.09 2.47
C THR A 50 -17.16 21.96 1.21
N MET A 51 -16.18 21.89 0.30
CA MET A 51 -16.25 22.63 -0.97
C MET A 51 -17.34 22.06 -1.88
N VAL A 52 -17.52 20.74 -1.95
CA VAL A 52 -18.64 20.11 -2.67
C VAL A 52 -19.99 20.61 -2.14
N ASP A 53 -20.18 20.65 -0.81
CA ASP A 53 -21.42 21.17 -0.20
C ASP A 53 -21.69 22.64 -0.57
N ARG A 54 -20.63 23.46 -0.59
CA ARG A 54 -20.71 24.88 -0.99
C ARG A 54 -21.06 25.01 -2.47
N VAL A 55 -20.49 24.18 -3.33
CA VAL A 55 -20.78 24.17 -4.77
C VAL A 55 -22.23 23.75 -5.04
N GLN A 56 -22.74 22.72 -4.35
CA GLN A 56 -24.15 22.33 -4.43
C GLN A 56 -25.10 23.43 -3.95
N THR A 57 -24.70 24.18 -2.93
CA THR A 57 -25.46 25.35 -2.46
C THR A 57 -25.49 26.45 -3.52
N ILE A 58 -24.34 26.72 -4.18
CA ILE A 58 -24.28 27.68 -5.28
C ILE A 58 -25.18 27.21 -6.41
N GLU A 59 -25.06 25.97 -6.88
CA GLU A 59 -25.90 25.38 -7.94
C GLU A 59 -27.39 25.58 -7.64
N SER A 60 -27.82 25.31 -6.41
CA SER A 60 -29.22 25.47 -5.98
C SER A 60 -29.72 26.92 -6.04
N LEU A 61 -28.86 27.91 -5.76
CA LEU A 61 -29.21 29.33 -5.82
C LEU A 61 -29.37 29.85 -7.25
N VAL A 62 -28.74 29.19 -8.23
CA VAL A 62 -28.80 29.57 -9.66
C VAL A 62 -29.78 28.73 -10.47
N LYS A 63 -30.25 27.60 -9.95
CA LYS A 63 -31.10 26.63 -10.67
C LYS A 63 -32.44 27.20 -11.17
N GLU A 64 -32.99 28.19 -10.48
CA GLU A 64 -34.27 28.84 -10.86
C GLU A 64 -34.08 30.11 -11.71
N LYS A 65 -32.84 30.48 -12.02
CA LYS A 65 -32.50 31.66 -12.80
C LYS A 65 -32.31 31.28 -14.26
N ASP A 66 -32.93 32.03 -15.17
CA ASP A 66 -32.85 31.79 -16.61
C ASP A 66 -31.82 32.73 -17.26
N GLY A 67 -30.95 32.21 -18.12
CA GLY A 67 -29.89 32.94 -18.80
C GLY A 67 -28.58 32.15 -18.97
N ASP A 68 -27.89 32.37 -20.09
CA ASP A 68 -26.64 31.67 -20.46
C ASP A 68 -25.58 31.71 -19.35
N GLU A 69 -25.46 32.82 -18.62
CA GLU A 69 -24.51 32.99 -17.51
C GLU A 69 -24.77 32.00 -16.37
N TYR A 70 -26.05 31.72 -16.05
CA TYR A 70 -26.43 30.81 -14.98
C TYR A 70 -26.26 29.34 -15.39
N GLN A 71 -26.45 29.04 -16.67
CA GLN A 71 -26.14 27.73 -17.23
C GLN A 71 -24.62 27.45 -17.22
N GLN A 72 -23.80 28.46 -17.52
CA GLN A 72 -22.34 28.36 -17.40
C GLN A 72 -21.90 28.14 -15.95
N ILE A 73 -22.48 28.85 -14.98
CA ILE A 73 -22.17 28.64 -13.55
C ILE A 73 -22.51 27.22 -13.12
N THR A 74 -23.66 26.69 -13.55
CA THR A 74 -24.07 25.31 -13.24
C THR A 74 -23.05 24.31 -13.80
N GLN A 75 -22.63 24.46 -15.07
CA GLN A 75 -21.59 23.60 -15.67
C GLN A 75 -20.25 23.68 -14.93
N GLN A 76 -19.85 24.87 -14.46
CA GLN A 76 -18.62 25.01 -13.66
C GLN A 76 -18.78 24.33 -12.29
N CYS A 77 -19.96 24.38 -11.67
CA CYS A 77 -20.24 23.68 -10.41
C CYS A 77 -20.14 22.15 -10.58
N ASP A 78 -20.67 21.61 -11.68
CA ASP A 78 -20.56 20.19 -11.99
C ASP A 78 -19.10 19.77 -12.19
N ALA A 79 -18.34 20.55 -12.97
CA ALA A 79 -16.92 20.29 -13.23
C ALA A 79 -16.09 20.30 -11.94
N ILE A 80 -16.29 21.32 -11.08
CA ILE A 80 -15.61 21.42 -9.79
C ILE A 80 -15.98 20.23 -8.89
N SER A 81 -17.25 19.84 -8.83
CA SER A 81 -17.70 18.71 -8.01
C SER A 81 -17.05 17.39 -8.47
N ALA A 82 -16.94 17.17 -9.79
CA ALA A 82 -16.26 16.02 -10.34
C ALA A 82 -14.76 16.01 -10.01
N GLU A 83 -14.05 17.13 -10.22
CA GLU A 83 -12.62 17.24 -9.87
C GLU A 83 -12.36 16.98 -8.38
N MET A 84 -13.24 17.47 -7.51
CA MET A 84 -13.14 17.22 -6.07
C MET A 84 -13.36 15.75 -5.70
N GLN A 85 -14.33 15.08 -6.33
CA GLN A 85 -14.53 13.64 -6.15
C GLN A 85 -13.29 12.84 -6.59
N HIS A 86 -12.71 13.19 -7.74
CA HIS A 86 -11.45 12.58 -8.19
C HIS A 86 -10.31 12.82 -7.19
N ALA A 87 -10.17 14.03 -6.65
CA ALA A 87 -9.17 14.32 -5.62
C ALA A 87 -9.38 13.50 -4.34
N ILE A 88 -10.63 13.34 -3.88
CA ILE A 88 -10.97 12.50 -2.71
C ILE A 88 -10.60 11.04 -2.97
N MET A 89 -10.93 10.50 -4.16
CA MET A 89 -10.54 9.15 -4.54
C MET A 89 -9.02 8.98 -4.61
N ALA A 90 -8.29 9.98 -5.12
CA ALA A 90 -6.84 9.96 -5.16
C ALA A 90 -6.20 9.87 -3.76
N PHE A 91 -6.84 10.44 -2.72
CA PHE A 91 -6.35 10.30 -1.35
C PHE A 91 -6.47 8.88 -0.78
N GLN A 92 -7.28 7.99 -1.38
CA GLN A 92 -7.31 6.57 -0.99
C GLN A 92 -5.96 5.87 -1.24
N PHE A 93 -5.12 6.42 -2.14
CA PHE A 93 -3.73 5.99 -2.27
C PHE A 93 -2.97 6.08 -0.94
N TYR A 94 -3.27 7.10 -0.13
CA TYR A 94 -2.63 7.30 1.16
C TYR A 94 -2.97 6.18 2.14
N ASP A 95 -4.26 5.84 2.26
CA ASP A 95 -4.73 4.73 3.09
C ASP A 95 -4.09 3.40 2.65
N LYS A 96 -4.07 3.16 1.33
CA LYS A 96 -3.43 1.98 0.73
C LYS A 96 -1.93 1.92 1.03
N LEU A 97 -1.23 3.05 0.99
CA LEU A 97 0.20 3.12 1.30
C LEU A 97 0.48 2.84 2.78
N THR A 98 -0.30 3.44 3.68
CA THR A 98 -0.22 3.20 5.13
C THR A 98 -0.49 1.73 5.47
N GLN A 99 -1.51 1.12 4.85
CA GLN A 99 -1.83 -0.30 5.02
C GLN A 99 -0.69 -1.21 4.55
N ARG A 100 -0.10 -0.92 3.37
CA ARG A 100 1.03 -1.70 2.83
C ARG A 100 2.24 -1.65 3.74
N LEU A 101 2.57 -0.49 4.30
CA LEU A 101 3.65 -0.38 5.28
C LEU A 101 3.36 -1.23 6.51
N SER A 102 2.15 -1.13 7.07
CA SER A 102 1.71 -1.95 8.21
C SER A 102 1.93 -3.43 7.93
N HIS A 103 1.58 -3.92 6.73
CA HIS A 103 1.82 -5.31 6.36
C HIS A 103 3.31 -5.68 6.33
N VAL A 104 4.17 -4.78 5.84
CA VAL A 104 5.63 -4.98 5.83
C VAL A 104 6.19 -5.04 7.26
N SER A 105 5.80 -4.11 8.14
CA SER A 105 6.23 -4.07 9.55
C SER A 105 5.89 -5.39 10.28
N HIS A 106 4.64 -5.84 10.19
CA HIS A 106 4.22 -7.11 10.79
C HIS A 106 4.91 -8.34 10.20
N SER A 107 5.28 -8.28 8.91
CA SER A 107 6.02 -9.36 8.24
C SER A 107 7.45 -9.43 8.74
N LEU A 108 8.12 -8.28 8.90
CA LEU A 108 9.45 -8.19 9.48
C LEU A 108 9.45 -8.62 10.94
N GLU A 109 8.46 -8.24 11.73
CA GLU A 109 8.30 -8.70 13.12
C GLU A 109 8.19 -10.23 13.20
N SER A 110 7.33 -10.83 12.35
CA SER A 110 7.17 -12.29 12.29
C SER A 110 8.47 -13.01 11.90
N LEU A 111 9.30 -12.38 11.04
CA LEU A 111 10.62 -12.89 10.68
C LEU A 111 11.62 -12.76 11.84
N VAL A 112 11.64 -11.64 12.57
CA VAL A 112 12.47 -11.45 13.77
C VAL A 112 12.16 -12.51 14.82
N ASP A 113 10.88 -12.81 15.02
CA ASP A 113 10.42 -13.82 15.97
C ASP A 113 10.88 -15.22 15.58
N LEU A 114 10.74 -15.59 14.30
CA LEU A 114 11.20 -16.89 13.80
C LEU A 114 12.72 -17.03 13.92
N VAL A 115 13.47 -16.03 13.50
CA VAL A 115 14.93 -16.06 13.54
C VAL A 115 15.48 -15.97 14.96
N GLY A 116 14.71 -15.39 15.89
CA GLY A 116 15.04 -15.32 17.31
C GLY A 116 14.94 -16.65 18.06
N ASP A 117 14.23 -17.63 17.51
CA ASP A 117 14.03 -18.94 18.13
C ASP A 117 14.85 -20.03 17.42
N LYS A 118 15.97 -20.43 18.03
CA LYS A 118 16.87 -21.47 17.49
C LYS A 118 16.18 -22.83 17.29
N SER A 119 15.11 -23.13 18.02
CA SER A 119 14.39 -24.41 17.88
C SER A 119 13.49 -24.43 16.64
N ARG A 120 12.96 -23.27 16.24
CA ARG A 120 12.06 -23.08 15.10
C ARG A 120 12.82 -22.75 13.82
N LEU A 121 13.92 -22.03 13.94
CA LEU A 121 14.77 -21.58 12.85
C LEU A 121 15.19 -22.71 11.89
N PHE A 122 15.52 -23.88 12.43
CA PHE A 122 15.97 -25.03 11.63
C PHE A 122 14.82 -25.91 11.13
N ASN A 123 13.56 -25.56 11.43
CA ASN A 123 12.38 -26.29 10.97
C ASN A 123 11.83 -25.66 9.67
N PRO A 124 11.91 -26.37 8.52
CA PRO A 124 11.35 -25.89 7.25
C PRO A 124 9.86 -25.55 7.32
N ASP A 125 9.07 -26.28 8.11
CA ASP A 125 7.63 -26.04 8.25
C ASP A 125 7.33 -24.67 8.86
N GLU A 126 8.20 -24.16 9.72
CA GLU A 126 8.05 -22.83 10.33
C GLU A 126 8.28 -21.71 9.30
N TRP A 127 9.15 -21.94 8.32
CA TRP A 127 9.36 -21.02 7.20
C TRP A 127 8.19 -21.02 6.23
N SER A 128 7.63 -22.19 5.91
CA SER A 128 6.40 -22.28 5.11
C SER A 128 5.23 -21.58 5.80
N LYS A 129 5.05 -21.76 7.12
CA LYS A 129 4.04 -21.03 7.90
C LYS A 129 4.26 -19.52 7.86
N LEU A 130 5.51 -19.06 7.94
CA LEU A 130 5.83 -17.64 7.83
C LEU A 130 5.44 -17.09 6.45
N GLN A 131 5.77 -17.79 5.38
CA GLN A 131 5.40 -17.41 4.01
C GLN A 131 3.88 -17.34 3.84
N GLU A 132 3.15 -18.36 4.29
CA GLU A 132 1.68 -18.37 4.26
C GLU A 132 1.08 -17.21 5.09
N LYS A 133 1.66 -16.93 6.26
CA LYS A 133 1.23 -15.79 7.10
C LYS A 133 1.45 -14.46 6.38
N ILE A 134 2.59 -14.27 5.71
CA ILE A 134 2.87 -13.06 4.92
C ILE A 134 1.87 -12.95 3.76
N LYS A 135 1.71 -14.03 2.99
CA LYS A 135 0.79 -14.09 1.85
C LYS A 135 -0.65 -13.78 2.24
N SER A 136 -1.13 -14.33 3.37
CA SER A 136 -2.49 -14.10 3.86
C SER A 136 -2.83 -12.65 4.23
N ARG A 137 -1.82 -11.78 4.38
CA ARG A 137 -2.00 -10.35 4.65
C ARG A 137 -2.18 -9.53 3.37
N TYR A 138 -1.78 -10.06 2.23
CA TYR A 138 -2.08 -9.40 0.96
C TYR A 138 -3.58 -9.46 0.73
N THR A 139 -4.14 -8.34 0.28
CA THR A 139 -5.58 -8.23 0.05
C THR A 139 -5.88 -8.12 -1.44
N MET A 140 -4.89 -7.71 -2.24
CA MET A 140 -5.05 -7.51 -3.68
C MET A 140 -4.52 -8.71 -4.47
N PRO A 141 -5.20 -9.10 -5.57
CA PRO A 141 -4.71 -10.16 -6.47
C PRO A 141 -3.31 -9.87 -7.03
N ALA A 142 -3.03 -8.62 -7.39
CA ALA A 142 -1.71 -8.20 -7.87
C ALA A 142 -0.60 -8.47 -6.83
N GLU A 143 -0.85 -8.20 -5.55
CA GLU A 143 0.12 -8.44 -4.46
C GLU A 143 0.41 -9.93 -4.27
N HIS A 144 -0.62 -10.78 -4.40
CA HIS A 144 -0.44 -12.23 -4.37
C HIS A 144 0.36 -12.72 -5.58
N ASN A 145 0.03 -12.26 -6.79
CA ASN A 145 0.74 -12.63 -8.00
C ASN A 145 2.23 -12.25 -7.91
N MET A 146 2.54 -11.04 -7.45
CA MET A 146 3.92 -10.61 -7.22
C MET A 146 4.67 -11.53 -6.25
N PHE A 147 4.00 -11.94 -5.17
CA PHE A 147 4.56 -12.85 -4.18
C PHE A 147 4.85 -14.22 -4.80
N GLU A 148 3.91 -14.81 -5.55
CA GLU A 148 4.11 -16.10 -6.21
C GLU A 148 5.28 -16.05 -7.20
N LEU A 149 5.33 -15.03 -8.08
CA LEU A 149 6.42 -14.87 -9.05
C LEU A 149 7.78 -14.74 -8.36
N MET A 150 7.84 -13.99 -7.25
CA MET A 150 9.04 -13.92 -6.40
C MET A 150 9.42 -15.29 -5.81
N MET A 151 8.45 -16.05 -5.34
CA MET A 151 8.66 -17.39 -4.77
C MET A 151 9.11 -18.42 -5.82
N GLU A 152 8.69 -18.25 -7.07
CA GLU A 152 9.17 -19.02 -8.24
C GLU A 152 10.61 -18.66 -8.65
N GLY A 153 11.21 -17.63 -8.03
CA GLY A 153 12.59 -17.20 -8.27
C GLY A 153 12.72 -16.10 -9.33
N MET A 154 11.62 -15.48 -9.76
CA MET A 154 11.69 -14.33 -10.67
C MET A 154 12.37 -13.15 -9.96
N PRO A 155 13.36 -12.48 -10.59
CA PRO A 155 13.97 -11.30 -10.01
C PRO A 155 12.95 -10.18 -9.78
N ILE A 156 13.00 -9.52 -8.63
CA ILE A 156 12.05 -8.45 -8.25
C ILE A 156 11.90 -7.36 -9.31
N LYS A 157 12.97 -7.05 -10.07
CA LYS A 157 12.93 -6.05 -11.15
C LYS A 157 12.04 -6.48 -12.32
N GLU A 158 12.04 -7.78 -12.65
CA GLU A 158 11.20 -8.33 -13.71
C GLU A 158 9.74 -8.43 -13.25
N VAL A 159 9.50 -8.85 -12.00
CA VAL A 159 8.16 -8.85 -11.38
C VAL A 159 7.54 -7.46 -11.44
N LEU A 160 8.28 -6.43 -11.03
CA LEU A 160 7.81 -5.03 -11.06
C LEU A 160 7.58 -4.52 -12.49
N LYS A 161 8.36 -4.99 -13.46
CA LYS A 161 8.20 -4.60 -14.87
C LYS A 161 6.94 -5.22 -15.47
N GLN A 162 6.66 -6.49 -15.17
CA GLN A 162 5.46 -7.17 -15.62
C GLN A 162 4.19 -6.52 -15.02
N MET A 163 4.21 -6.19 -13.72
CA MET A 163 3.08 -5.51 -13.07
C MET A 163 2.76 -4.15 -13.70
N LYS A 164 3.78 -3.35 -14.04
CA LYS A 164 3.56 -2.06 -14.72
C LYS A 164 2.94 -2.21 -16.10
N GLN A 165 3.29 -3.28 -16.81
CA GLN A 165 2.71 -3.57 -18.12
C GLN A 165 1.25 -4.05 -18.01
N GLU A 166 0.90 -4.73 -16.92
CA GLU A 166 -0.47 -5.17 -16.62
C GLU A 166 -1.35 -3.98 -16.18
N ASP A 167 -0.87 -3.10 -15.29
CA ASP A 167 -1.56 -1.86 -14.89
C ASP A 167 -1.83 -0.93 -16.09
N ASP A 168 -0.83 -0.70 -16.96
CA ASP A 168 -1.00 0.13 -18.17
C ASP A 168 -2.02 -0.46 -19.16
N THR A 169 -2.30 -1.77 -19.11
CA THR A 169 -3.33 -2.41 -19.94
C THR A 169 -4.72 -2.46 -19.30
N GLU A 170 -4.81 -2.32 -17.97
CA GLU A 170 -6.08 -2.34 -17.22
C GLU A 170 -6.72 -0.93 -17.15
N ASP A 171 -5.90 0.13 -17.06
CA ASP A 171 -6.36 1.54 -17.18
C ASP A 171 -6.97 1.86 -18.56
N ASP A 172 -6.61 1.08 -19.61
CA ASP A 172 -7.21 1.17 -20.95
C ASP A 172 -8.56 0.43 -21.05
N ILE A 173 -8.99 -0.32 -20.02
CA ILE A 173 -10.24 -1.09 -19.98
C ILE A 173 -11.26 -0.49 -19.00
N GLU A 174 -10.86 0.30 -18.00
CA GLU A 174 -11.77 0.96 -17.02
C GLU A 174 -12.27 2.37 -17.45
N LEU A 175 -12.29 2.66 -18.76
CA LEU A 175 -12.93 3.83 -19.35
C LEU A 175 -14.12 3.44 -20.24
N PHE A 176 -15.08 2.67 -19.70
CA PHE A 176 -16.42 2.48 -20.29
C PHE A 176 -17.53 2.42 -19.24
#